data_AF-A0A4R6TDM4-F1
#
_entry.id   AF-A0A4R6TDM4-F1
#
_cell.length_a   1.000
_cell.length_b   1.000
_cell.length_c   1.000
_cell.angle_alpha   90.00
_cell.angle_beta   90.00
_cell.angle_gamma   90.00
#
_symmetry.space_group_name_H-M   'P 1'
#
loop_
_entity.id
_entity.type
_entity.pdbx_description
1 polymer ?
#
loop_
_entity_poly.entity_id
_entity_poly.type
_entity_poly.pdbx_seq_one_letter_code
_entity_poly.pdbx_strand_id
1 'polypeptide(L)'
;MKSFFEKISTKLVLVILALLFIWFNLMLNQFLSKDHALDLKFAYTAEQAYLSIGQLSFDQRKLYRFGIWALDMPYLLVYSIFLSGILYRLWGIRKIVFLPFVAAFFDLFENLMILRILKVFPRHEDFLAICASVCTSLKWISVLFIFLGIVIGLFKTLYFRQTVPFNSNNIKS
;
A
#
# COMPACT_ATOMS: atom_id res chain seq x y z
N MET A 1 -24.45 15.26 -6.18
CA MET A 1 -23.87 14.18 -5.35
C MET A 1 -22.36 14.34 -5.37
N LYS A 2 -21.68 14.36 -4.22
CA LYS A 2 -20.19 14.47 -4.18
C LYS A 2 -19.56 13.21 -4.76
N SER A 3 -18.53 13.36 -5.59
CA SER A 3 -17.80 12.20 -6.14
C SER A 3 -17.15 11.39 -5.01
N PHE A 4 -16.92 10.09 -5.23
CA PHE A 4 -16.26 9.22 -4.23
C PHE A 4 -14.94 9.83 -3.73
N PHE A 5 -14.12 10.35 -4.64
CA PHE A 5 -12.83 10.97 -4.35
C PHE A 5 -12.93 12.26 -3.51
N GLU A 6 -14.01 13.04 -3.68
CA GLU A 6 -14.28 14.20 -2.82
C GLU A 6 -14.59 13.81 -1.38
N LYS A 7 -15.27 12.69 -1.15
CA LYS A 7 -15.61 12.23 0.21
C LYS A 7 -14.36 11.77 0.96
N ILE A 8 -13.53 10.95 0.31
CA ILE A 8 -12.34 10.35 0.94
C ILE A 8 -11.20 11.36 1.15
N SER A 9 -11.23 12.51 0.48
CA SER A 9 -10.22 13.58 0.59
C SER A 9 -10.55 14.63 1.65
N THR A 10 -11.68 14.49 2.36
CA THR A 10 -12.00 15.38 3.48
C THR A 10 -10.98 15.21 4.62
N LYS A 11 -10.67 16.30 5.34
CA LYS A 11 -9.65 16.30 6.40
C LYS A 11 -9.92 15.22 7.46
N LEU A 12 -11.18 15.11 7.91
CA LEU A 12 -11.58 14.13 8.92
C LEU A 12 -11.35 12.69 8.43
N VAL A 13 -11.80 12.36 7.22
CA VAL A 13 -11.62 11.01 6.65
C VAL A 13 -10.14 10.70 6.46
N LEU A 14 -9.33 11.64 5.98
CA LEU A 14 -7.89 11.45 5.86
C LEU A 14 -7.20 11.23 7.21
N VAL A 15 -7.62 11.91 8.27
CA VAL A 15 -7.09 11.68 9.63
C VAL A 15 -7.47 10.28 10.13
N ILE A 16 -8.73 9.87 9.95
CA ILE A 16 -9.17 8.51 10.33
C ILE A 16 -8.38 7.46 9.56
N LEU A 17 -8.22 7.63 8.24
CA LEU A 17 -7.45 6.72 7.40
C LEU A 17 -5.96 6.71 7.77
N ALA A 18 -5.38 7.85 8.15
CA ALA A 18 -4.00 7.92 8.64
C ALA A 18 -3.82 7.16 9.96
N LEU A 19 -4.77 7.30 10.90
CA LEU A 19 -4.73 6.55 12.17
C LEU A 19 -4.88 5.05 11.94
N LEU A 20 -5.80 4.64 11.06
CA LEU A 20 -5.95 3.24 10.65
C LEU A 20 -4.68 2.73 9.98
N PHE A 21 -4.09 3.50 9.06
CA PHE A 21 -2.85 3.16 8.38
C PHE A 21 -1.71 2.91 9.39
N ILE A 22 -1.55 3.80 10.38
CA ILE A 22 -0.56 3.63 11.45
C ILE A 22 -0.86 2.37 12.28
N TRP A 23 -2.13 2.18 12.68
CA TRP A 23 -2.53 1.02 13.47
C TRP A 23 -2.25 -0.31 12.74
N PHE A 24 -2.57 -0.40 11.45
CA PHE A 24 -2.26 -1.58 10.64
C PHE A 24 -0.76 -1.84 10.55
N ASN A 25 0.06 -0.81 10.33
CA ASN A 25 1.52 -0.97 10.29
C ASN A 25 2.08 -1.48 11.64
N LEU A 26 1.53 -1.02 12.77
CA LEU A 26 1.91 -1.50 14.09
C LEU A 26 1.52 -2.97 14.29
N MET A 27 0.29 -3.36 13.90
CA MET A 27 -0.17 -4.74 14.00
C MET A 27 0.64 -5.66 13.08
N LEU A 28 0.84 -5.29 11.81
CA LEU A 28 1.63 -6.08 10.86
C LEU A 28 3.04 -6.34 11.39
N ASN A 29 3.69 -5.33 11.96
CA ASN A 29 5.02 -5.48 12.56
C ASN A 29 5.05 -6.42 13.79
N GLN A 30 3.94 -6.60 14.50
CA GLN A 30 3.85 -7.52 15.64
C GLN A 30 3.54 -8.96 15.20
N PHE A 31 2.70 -9.13 14.18
CA PHE A 31 2.20 -10.45 13.75
C PHE A 31 3.02 -11.09 12.63
N LEU A 32 3.69 -10.30 11.79
CA LEU A 32 4.56 -10.79 10.72
C LEU A 32 6.03 -10.53 11.08
N SER A 33 6.81 -11.60 11.18
CA SER A 33 8.27 -11.52 11.33
C SER A 33 8.89 -10.94 10.06
N LYS A 34 9.43 -9.73 10.14
CA LYS A 34 10.05 -9.00 9.01
C LYS A 34 11.16 -9.79 8.30
N ASP A 35 11.87 -10.64 9.03
CA ASP A 35 13.00 -11.41 8.49
C ASP A 35 12.58 -12.47 7.46
N HIS A 36 11.29 -12.88 7.50
CA HIS A 36 10.72 -13.89 6.60
C HIS A 36 9.60 -13.34 5.70
N ALA A 37 9.35 -12.03 5.80
CA ALA A 37 8.33 -11.32 5.03
C ALA A 37 8.83 -11.13 3.58
N LEU A 38 8.27 -11.91 2.65
CA LEU A 38 8.70 -11.92 1.24
C LEU A 38 8.28 -10.64 0.51
N ASP A 39 7.20 -10.02 0.97
CA ASP A 39 6.56 -8.79 0.50
C ASP A 39 7.42 -7.53 0.70
N LEU A 40 8.37 -7.57 1.66
CA LEU A 40 9.34 -6.49 1.89
C LEU A 40 10.52 -6.51 0.91
N LYS A 41 10.73 -7.62 0.21
CA LYS A 41 11.77 -7.72 -0.82
C LYS A 41 11.24 -7.09 -2.11
N PHE A 42 12.10 -6.37 -2.84
CA PHE A 42 11.72 -5.83 -4.15
C PHE A 42 11.43 -6.95 -5.18
N ALA A 43 12.23 -8.02 -5.12
CA ALA A 43 12.09 -9.24 -5.89
C ALA A 43 12.74 -10.41 -5.13
N TYR A 44 12.36 -11.64 -5.44
CA TYR A 44 12.94 -12.85 -4.86
C TYR A 44 12.82 -14.05 -5.81
N THR A 45 13.72 -15.02 -5.66
CA THR A 45 13.63 -16.29 -6.40
C THR A 45 12.67 -17.27 -5.70
N ALA A 46 12.18 -18.28 -6.44
CA ALA A 46 11.40 -19.36 -5.85
C ALA A 46 12.15 -20.04 -4.70
N GLU A 47 13.44 -20.32 -4.88
CA GLU A 47 14.31 -20.88 -3.84
C GLU A 47 14.32 -20.01 -2.58
N GLN A 48 14.52 -18.69 -2.71
CA GLN A 48 14.48 -17.77 -1.56
C GLN A 48 13.12 -17.76 -0.86
N ALA A 49 12.02 -17.87 -1.62
CA ALA A 49 10.69 -17.96 -1.06
C ALA A 49 10.50 -19.23 -0.22
N TYR A 50 10.86 -20.39 -0.77
CA TYR A 50 10.73 -21.68 -0.07
C TYR A 50 11.72 -21.82 1.09
N LEU A 51 12.94 -21.25 0.99
CA LEU A 51 13.86 -21.17 2.12
C LEU A 51 13.27 -20.35 3.28
N SER A 52 12.67 -19.20 2.98
CA SER A 52 12.06 -18.33 3.99
C SER A 52 10.86 -19.02 4.67
N ILE A 53 10.00 -19.68 3.89
CA ILE A 53 8.85 -20.42 4.42
C ILE A 53 9.30 -21.70 5.16
N GLY A 54 10.37 -22.33 4.68
CA GLY A 54 10.96 -23.53 5.27
C GLY A 54 11.50 -23.30 6.68
N GLN A 55 12.02 -22.09 6.96
CA GLN A 55 12.48 -21.67 8.28
C GLN A 55 11.35 -21.47 9.30
N LEU A 56 10.10 -21.30 8.85
CA LEU A 56 8.95 -21.14 9.73
C LEU A 56 8.48 -22.49 10.29
N SER A 57 8.23 -22.54 11.59
CA SER A 57 7.50 -23.63 12.24
C SER A 57 6.05 -23.72 11.75
N PHE A 58 5.38 -24.84 12.05
CA PHE A 58 3.97 -25.05 11.68
C PHE A 58 3.06 -23.93 12.22
N ASP A 59 3.23 -23.54 13.48
CA ASP A 59 2.43 -22.49 14.11
C ASP A 59 2.72 -21.11 13.51
N GLN A 60 3.99 -20.81 13.19
CA GLN A 60 4.35 -19.57 12.52
C GLN A 60 3.74 -19.48 11.11
N ARG A 61 3.68 -20.58 10.35
CA ARG A 61 3.00 -20.59 9.04
C ARG A 61 1.49 -20.37 9.18
N LYS A 62 0.87 -20.93 10.23
CA LYS A 62 -0.55 -20.70 10.53
C LYS A 62 -0.81 -19.23 10.90
N LEU A 63 0.07 -18.65 11.71
CA LEU A 63 0.02 -17.22 12.06
C LEU A 63 0.23 -16.33 10.85
N TYR A 64 1.17 -16.66 9.97
CA TYR A 64 1.39 -15.93 8.71
C TYR A 64 0.13 -15.95 7.84
N ARG A 65 -0.48 -17.13 7.62
CA ARG A 65 -1.75 -17.22 6.89
C ARG A 65 -2.85 -16.37 7.51
N PHE A 66 -2.93 -16.34 8.84
CA PHE A 66 -3.87 -15.49 9.55
C PHE A 66 -3.56 -14.00 9.35
N GLY A 67 -2.30 -13.60 9.45
CA GLY A 67 -1.83 -12.23 9.21
C GLY A 67 -2.23 -11.73 7.82
N ILE A 68 -2.04 -12.55 6.78
CA ILE A 68 -2.46 -12.17 5.42
C ILE A 68 -3.97 -11.90 5.35
N TRP A 69 -4.78 -12.80 5.89
CA TRP A 69 -6.24 -12.66 5.83
C TRP A 69 -6.78 -11.52 6.70
N ALA A 70 -6.27 -11.38 7.92
CA ALA A 70 -6.81 -10.50 8.93
C ALA A 70 -6.21 -9.10 8.90
N LEU A 71 -4.96 -8.96 8.43
CA LEU A 71 -4.23 -7.70 8.45
C LEU A 71 -3.92 -7.19 7.03
N ASP A 72 -3.26 -7.98 6.18
CA ASP A 72 -2.86 -7.50 4.85
C ASP A 72 -4.08 -7.18 3.97
N MET A 73 -5.04 -8.10 3.87
CA MET A 73 -6.23 -7.90 3.01
C MET A 73 -7.03 -6.64 3.36
N PRO A 74 -7.39 -6.37 4.64
CA PRO A 74 -8.03 -5.10 5.00
C PRO A 74 -7.11 -3.89 4.81
N TYR A 75 -5.81 -4.03 5.08
CA TYR A 75 -4.85 -2.95 4.91
C TYR A 75 -4.77 -2.47 3.46
N LEU A 76 -4.97 -3.35 2.47
CA LEU A 76 -5.02 -2.99 1.05
C LEU A 76 -6.03 -1.89 0.76
N LEU A 77 -7.22 -2.02 1.36
CA LEU A 77 -8.30 -1.05 1.21
C LEU A 77 -7.96 0.25 1.91
N VAL A 78 -7.41 0.17 3.12
CA VAL A 78 -7.07 1.36 3.92
C VAL A 78 -6.01 2.19 3.21
N TYR A 79 -4.88 1.58 2.81
CA TYR A 79 -3.81 2.36 2.19
C TYR A 79 -4.20 2.86 0.80
N SER A 80 -4.93 2.07 0.00
CA SER A 80 -5.33 2.48 -1.35
C SER A 80 -6.26 3.70 -1.29
N ILE A 81 -7.28 3.66 -0.44
CA ILE A 81 -8.21 4.79 -0.25
C ILE A 81 -7.48 6.00 0.33
N PHE A 82 -6.59 5.79 1.31
CA PHE A 82 -5.83 6.87 1.94
C PHE A 82 -4.93 7.61 0.95
N LEU A 83 -4.08 6.88 0.22
CA LEU A 83 -3.15 7.46 -0.74
C LEU A 83 -3.89 8.08 -1.93
N SER A 84 -4.99 7.47 -2.39
CA SER A 84 -5.86 8.08 -3.41
C SER A 84 -6.48 9.39 -2.93
N GLY A 85 -6.93 9.46 -1.68
CA GLY A 85 -7.45 10.69 -1.08
C GLY A 85 -6.40 11.81 -1.01
N ILE A 86 -5.15 11.47 -0.65
CA ILE A 86 -4.02 12.42 -0.66
C ILE A 86 -3.75 12.90 -2.09
N LEU A 87 -3.59 11.98 -3.05
CA LEU A 87 -3.32 12.33 -4.44
C LEU A 87 -4.43 13.18 -5.04
N TYR A 88 -5.69 12.87 -4.74
CA TYR A 88 -6.82 13.69 -5.18
C TYR A 88 -6.74 15.11 -4.65
N ARG A 89 -6.33 15.31 -3.39
CA ARG A 89 -6.18 16.65 -2.81
C ARG A 89 -5.05 17.46 -3.44
N LEU A 90 -4.01 16.80 -3.93
CA LEU A 90 -2.86 17.45 -4.59
C LEU A 90 -3.10 17.71 -6.08
N TRP A 91 -3.84 16.83 -6.76
CA TRP A 91 -3.92 16.81 -8.23
C TRP A 91 -5.34 16.94 -8.81
N GLY A 92 -6.40 16.81 -8.01
CA GLY A 92 -7.78 16.64 -8.46
C GLY A 92 -8.05 15.25 -9.04
N ILE A 93 -9.18 15.07 -9.75
CA ILE A 93 -9.44 13.83 -10.51
C ILE A 93 -8.46 13.75 -11.68
N ARG A 94 -7.41 12.93 -11.52
CA ARG A 94 -6.47 12.55 -12.57
C ARG A 94 -6.19 11.05 -12.49
N LYS A 95 -5.66 10.47 -13.58
CA LYS A 95 -5.30 9.04 -13.64
C LYS A 95 -4.43 8.59 -12.46
N ILE A 96 -3.56 9.47 -11.96
CA ILE A 96 -2.67 9.20 -10.82
C ILE A 96 -3.42 8.80 -9.54
N VAL A 97 -4.66 9.28 -9.35
CA VAL A 97 -5.48 8.97 -8.17
C VAL A 97 -5.86 7.49 -8.12
N PHE A 98 -5.86 6.78 -9.27
CA PHE A 98 -6.15 5.35 -9.33
C PHE A 98 -4.93 4.47 -9.08
N LEU A 99 -3.74 5.05 -9.07
CA LEU A 99 -2.49 4.29 -8.95
C LEU A 99 -2.37 3.50 -7.62
N PRO A 100 -2.86 3.98 -6.46
CA PRO A 100 -2.92 3.17 -5.25
C PRO A 100 -3.78 1.91 -5.37
N PHE A 101 -4.82 1.91 -6.20
CA PHE A 101 -5.62 0.71 -6.47
C PHE A 101 -4.88 -0.28 -7.38
N VAL A 102 -4.02 0.21 -8.28
CA VAL A 102 -3.14 -0.66 -9.08
C VAL A 102 -2.11 -1.35 -8.19
N ALA A 103 -1.51 -0.62 -7.24
CA ALA A 103 -0.62 -1.22 -6.25
C ALA A 103 -1.35 -2.27 -5.40
N ALA A 104 -2.55 -1.97 -4.92
CA ALA A 104 -3.40 -2.90 -4.15
C ALA A 104 -3.80 -4.14 -4.95
N PHE A 105 -4.01 -3.99 -6.25
CA PHE A 105 -4.29 -5.13 -7.13
C PHE A 105 -3.10 -6.09 -7.18
N PHE A 106 -1.88 -5.60 -7.39
CA PHE A 106 -0.70 -6.46 -7.40
C PHE A 106 -0.42 -7.10 -6.04
N ASP A 107 -0.60 -6.35 -4.95
CA ASP A 107 -0.44 -6.86 -3.58
C ASP A 107 -1.48 -7.97 -3.27
N LEU A 108 -2.72 -7.81 -3.70
CA LEU A 108 -3.75 -8.85 -3.59
C LEU A 108 -3.31 -10.15 -4.27
N PHE A 109 -2.82 -10.06 -5.51
CA PHE A 109 -2.38 -11.25 -6.26
C PHE A 109 -1.17 -11.93 -5.61
N GLU A 110 -0.19 -11.15 -5.16
CA GLU A 110 0.93 -11.66 -4.37
C GLU A 110 0.43 -12.44 -3.15
N ASN A 111 -0.41 -11.81 -2.33
CA ASN A 111 -0.92 -12.41 -1.09
C ASN A 111 -1.69 -13.70 -1.35
N LEU A 112 -2.48 -13.76 -2.42
CA LEU A 112 -3.17 -14.99 -2.82
C LEU A 112 -2.21 -16.09 -3.24
N MET A 113 -1.14 -15.77 -3.97
CA MET A 113 -0.10 -16.74 -4.35
C MET A 113 0.67 -17.24 -3.12
N ILE A 114 1.05 -16.35 -2.19
CA ILE A 114 1.71 -16.72 -0.93
C ILE A 114 0.80 -17.64 -0.10
N LEU A 115 -0.49 -17.32 0.04
CA LEU A 115 -1.47 -18.19 0.71
C LEU A 115 -1.55 -19.57 0.06
N ARG A 116 -1.46 -19.64 -1.27
CA ARG A 116 -1.44 -20.92 -1.98
C ARG A 116 -0.16 -21.70 -1.71
N ILE A 117 1.00 -21.04 -1.75
CA ILE A 117 2.30 -21.64 -1.43
C ILE A 117 2.28 -22.22 -0.01
N LEU A 118 1.82 -21.44 0.98
CA LEU A 118 1.69 -21.88 2.38
C LEU A 118 0.72 -23.06 2.55
N LYS A 119 -0.26 -23.22 1.66
CA LYS A 119 -1.22 -24.34 1.70
C LYS A 119 -0.63 -25.63 1.14
N VAL A 120 0.23 -25.56 0.12
CA VAL A 120 0.79 -26.75 -0.54
C VAL A 120 2.15 -27.16 0.01
N PHE A 121 2.82 -26.27 0.76
CA PHE A 121 4.09 -26.57 1.43
C PHE A 121 4.00 -27.88 2.25
N PRO A 122 4.99 -28.80 2.18
CA PRO A 122 6.35 -28.65 1.61
C PRO A 122 6.47 -28.94 0.12
N ARG A 123 5.37 -29.13 -0.62
CA ARG A 123 5.45 -29.25 -2.07
C ARG A 123 5.86 -27.91 -2.68
N HIS A 124 6.88 -27.93 -3.54
CA HIS A 124 7.33 -26.75 -4.28
C HIS A 124 6.51 -26.57 -5.55
N GLU A 125 6.06 -25.34 -5.76
CA GLU A 125 5.35 -24.84 -6.93
C GLU A 125 6.04 -23.54 -7.36
N ASP A 126 7.14 -23.66 -8.10
CA ASP A 126 8.03 -22.52 -8.42
C ASP A 126 7.32 -21.45 -9.25
N PHE A 127 6.40 -21.86 -10.13
CA PHE A 127 5.58 -20.95 -10.92
C PHE A 127 4.82 -19.95 -10.04
N LEU A 128 4.22 -20.42 -8.93
CA LEU A 128 3.49 -19.54 -8.00
C LEU A 128 4.43 -18.53 -7.33
N ALA A 129 5.62 -18.98 -6.91
CA ALA A 129 6.60 -18.11 -6.25
C ALA A 129 7.17 -17.06 -7.21
N ILE A 130 7.41 -17.42 -8.47
CA ILE A 130 7.84 -16.48 -9.52
C ILE A 130 6.73 -15.46 -9.80
N CYS A 131 5.48 -15.90 -9.97
CA CYS A 131 4.35 -14.99 -10.16
C CYS A 131 4.16 -14.04 -8.97
N ALA A 132 4.31 -14.54 -7.75
CA ALA A 132 4.25 -13.73 -6.54
C ALA A 132 5.35 -12.65 -6.57
N SER A 133 6.61 -13.01 -6.85
CA SER A 133 7.71 -12.05 -6.95
C SER A 133 7.48 -10.99 -8.03
N VAL A 134 6.93 -11.35 -9.19
CA VAL A 134 6.62 -10.38 -10.25
C VAL A 134 5.56 -9.38 -9.76
N CYS A 135 4.53 -9.87 -9.06
CA CYS A 135 3.52 -9.01 -8.44
C CYS A 135 4.15 -8.06 -7.40
N THR A 136 5.05 -8.57 -6.55
CA THR A 136 5.79 -7.76 -5.58
C THR A 136 6.58 -6.64 -6.27
N SER A 137 7.29 -6.92 -7.37
CA SER A 137 8.03 -5.91 -8.10
C SER A 137 7.12 -4.86 -8.77
N LEU A 138 6.03 -5.29 -9.42
CA LEU A 138 5.06 -4.38 -10.05
C LEU A 138 4.35 -3.49 -9.01
N LYS A 139 4.06 -4.04 -7.83
CA LYS A 139 3.59 -3.27 -6.67
C LYS A 139 4.60 -2.18 -6.30
N TRP A 140 5.87 -2.53 -6.08
CA TRP A 140 6.89 -1.56 -5.67
C TRP A 140 7.13 -0.46 -6.72
N ILE A 141 7.07 -0.79 -8.01
CA ILE A 141 7.10 0.20 -9.10
C ILE A 141 5.89 1.14 -8.98
N SER A 142 4.69 0.62 -8.74
CA SER A 142 3.49 1.42 -8.53
C SER A 142 3.62 2.34 -7.31
N VAL A 143 4.16 1.82 -6.20
CA VAL A 143 4.44 2.58 -4.97
C VAL A 143 5.42 3.72 -5.22
N LEU A 144 6.48 3.49 -6.00
CA LEU A 144 7.43 4.53 -6.39
C LEU A 144 6.73 5.69 -7.12
N PHE A 145 5.87 5.38 -8.10
CA PHE A 145 5.12 6.40 -8.82
C PHE A 145 4.11 7.15 -7.94
N ILE A 146 3.47 6.47 -6.97
CA ILE A 146 2.61 7.12 -5.97
C ILE A 146 3.43 8.10 -5.15
N PHE A 147 4.58 7.66 -4.64
CA PHE A 147 5.48 8.49 -3.84
C PHE A 147 5.94 9.74 -4.60
N LEU A 148 6.42 9.57 -5.84
CA LEU A 148 6.79 10.70 -6.71
C LEU A 148 5.61 11.64 -6.93
N GLY A 149 4.41 11.10 -7.17
CA GLY A 149 3.19 11.88 -7.32
C GLY A 149 2.86 12.74 -6.10
N ILE A 150 3.02 12.19 -4.89
CA ILE A 150 2.81 12.92 -3.64
C ILE A 150 3.86 14.01 -3.48
N VAL A 151 5.15 13.68 -3.63
CA VAL A 151 6.27 14.62 -3.47
C VAL A 151 6.13 15.81 -4.43
N ILE A 152 5.93 15.54 -5.73
CA ILE A 152 5.76 16.59 -6.75
C ILE A 152 4.50 17.44 -6.45
N GLY A 153 3.39 16.80 -6.05
CA GLY A 153 2.15 17.49 -5.72
C GLY A 153 2.30 18.41 -4.51
N LEU A 154 3.07 17.99 -3.50
CA LEU A 154 3.39 18.81 -2.32
C LEU A 154 4.26 20.01 -2.71
N PHE A 155 5.34 19.81 -3.47
CA PHE A 155 6.17 20.92 -3.95
C PHE A 155 5.38 21.95 -4.75
N LYS A 156 4.53 21.50 -5.68
CA LYS A 156 3.64 22.39 -6.44
C LYS A 156 2.73 23.20 -5.50
N THR A 157 2.12 22.55 -4.51
CA THR A 157 1.19 23.20 -3.57
C THR A 157 1.91 24.22 -2.69
N LEU A 158 3.13 23.92 -2.24
CA LEU A 158 3.93 24.84 -1.42
C LEU A 158 4.41 26.04 -2.24
N TYR A 159 4.91 25.82 -3.46
CA TYR A 159 5.38 26.89 -4.34
C TYR A 159 4.25 27.87 -4.72
N PHE A 160 3.09 27.34 -5.14
CA PHE A 160 1.94 28.18 -5.50
C PHE A 160 1.31 28.93 -4.31
N ARG A 161 1.46 28.42 -3.07
CA ARG A 161 1.00 29.13 -1.87
C ARG A 161 1.89 30.31 -1.51
N GLN A 162 3.17 30.29 -1.87
CA GLN A 162 4.10 31.38 -1.59
C GLN A 162 3.96 32.53 -2.60
N THR A 163 3.50 32.26 -3.83
CA THR A 163 3.41 33.27 -4.89
C THR A 163 2.10 34.08 -4.90
N VAL A 164 1.09 33.70 -4.10
CA VAL A 164 -0.16 34.45 -3.95
C VAL A 164 -0.23 35.04 -2.52
N PRO A 165 0.33 36.25 -2.28
CA PRO A 165 0.10 36.93 -1.02
C PRO A 165 -1.37 37.35 -0.91
N PHE A 166 -1.98 37.03 0.23
CA PHE A 166 -3.34 37.44 0.58
C PHE A 166 -3.35 38.97 0.73
N ASN A 167 -3.80 39.70 -0.29
CA ASN A 167 -3.90 41.15 -0.26
C ASN A 167 -5.12 41.57 0.59
N SER A 168 -4.89 41.85 1.87
CA SER A 168 -5.94 42.22 2.84
C SER A 168 -6.43 43.67 2.75
N ASN A 169 -6.13 44.40 1.67
CA ASN A 169 -6.32 45.87 1.64
C ASN A 169 -7.59 46.38 0.94
N ASN A 170 -8.60 45.55 0.66
CA ASN A 170 -9.86 45.99 0.03
C ASN A 170 -11.10 45.90 0.95
N ILE A 171 -10.95 46.21 2.24
CA ILE A 171 -12.10 46.44 3.13
C ILE A 171 -11.82 47.69 3.95
N LYS A 172 -12.06 48.86 3.36
CA LYS A 172 -12.39 50.15 4.01
C LYS A 172 -12.57 51.19 2.89
N SER A 173 -13.73 51.15 2.26
CA SER A 173 -14.36 52.31 1.64
C SER A 173 -15.33 52.91 2.64
#